data_AF-A0A4C1W0H7-F1
#
_entry.id   AF-A0A4C1W0H7-F1
#
_cell.length_a   1.000
_cell.length_b   1.000
_cell.length_c   1.000
_cell.angle_alpha   90.00
_cell.angle_beta   90.00
_cell.angle_gamma   90.00
#
_symmetry.space_group_name_H-M   'P 1'
#
loop_
_entity.id
_entity.type
_entity.pdbx_description
1 polymer ?
#
loop_
_entity_poly.entity_id
_entity_poly.type
_entity_poly.pdbx_seq_one_letter_code
_entity_poly.pdbx_strand_id
1 'polypeptide(L)'
;MELLNLVKKKKHIQERDERKKSNIDQKKEKNKQMILNAIIERKIRISKCENADDIDLSHLEPSLPGAADALVNLENGILKWPVLFLYPEYQMTDFVRHCPENVALSCQLEQLFPAPWDEENKYHCETINVYFEGYDKLPHIVDTKKELGFLVVQKYFELKAGTPAFFVLPRGTAIEKRFLESYI
;
A
#
# COMPACT_ATOMS: atom_id res chain seq x y z
N MET A 1 -53.66 13.78 14.86
CA MET A 1 -52.81 13.07 15.86
C MET A 1 -51.74 12.21 15.21
N GLU A 2 -52.05 11.42 14.17
CA GLU A 2 -51.06 10.54 13.50
C GLU A 2 -49.89 11.28 12.82
N LEU A 3 -50.15 12.41 12.16
CA LEU A 3 -49.10 13.18 11.46
C LEU A 3 -48.00 13.69 12.42
N LEU A 4 -48.39 14.11 13.62
CA LEU A 4 -47.45 14.60 14.64
C LEU A 4 -46.54 13.48 15.18
N ASN A 5 -47.08 12.26 15.31
CA ASN A 5 -46.33 11.08 15.74
C ASN A 5 -45.35 10.59 14.66
N LEU A 6 -45.73 10.66 13.38
CA LEU A 6 -44.85 10.34 12.26
C LEU A 6 -43.67 11.32 12.16
N VAL A 7 -43.90 12.62 12.35
CA VAL A 7 -42.85 13.65 12.36
C VAL A 7 -41.89 13.45 13.53
N LYS A 8 -42.40 13.21 14.75
CA LYS A 8 -41.55 12.91 15.91
C LYS A 8 -40.71 11.63 15.72
N LYS A 9 -41.29 10.58 15.14
CA LYS A 9 -40.59 9.32 14.86
C LYS A 9 -39.50 9.50 13.79
N LYS A 10 -39.78 10.25 12.71
CA LYS A 10 -38.76 10.62 11.70
C LYS A 10 -37.62 11.43 12.30
N LYS A 11 -37.93 12.45 13.11
CA LYS A 11 -36.92 13.27 13.79
C LYS A 11 -36.01 12.45 14.70
N HIS A 12 -36.57 11.52 15.49
CA HIS A 12 -35.78 10.62 16.33
C HIS A 12 -34.89 9.64 15.53
N ILE A 13 -35.37 9.13 14.40
CA ILE A 13 -34.56 8.27 13.51
C ILE A 13 -33.41 9.09 12.92
N GLN A 14 -33.70 10.30 12.46
CA GLN A 14 -32.71 11.20 11.88
C GLN A 14 -31.64 11.62 12.89
N GLU A 15 -32.02 12.02 14.11
CA GLU A 15 -31.09 12.32 15.21
C GLU A 15 -30.22 11.11 15.58
N ARG A 16 -30.79 9.89 15.55
CA ARG A 16 -30.05 8.64 15.82
C ARG A 16 -29.02 8.36 14.72
N ASP A 17 -29.40 8.53 13.46
CA ASP A 17 -28.55 8.27 12.30
C ASP A 17 -27.45 9.33 12.17
N GLU A 18 -27.76 10.60 12.45
CA GLU A 18 -26.78 11.69 12.55
C GLU A 18 -25.77 11.43 13.67
N ARG A 19 -26.22 11.01 14.85
CA ARG A 19 -25.32 10.67 15.97
C ARG A 19 -24.42 9.47 15.62
N LYS A 20 -24.95 8.44 14.98
CA LYS A 20 -24.16 7.29 14.52
C LYS A 20 -23.12 7.72 13.49
N LYS A 21 -23.53 8.52 12.50
CA LYS A 21 -22.64 9.04 11.46
C LYS A 21 -21.52 9.88 12.06
N SER A 22 -21.85 10.83 12.94
CA SER A 22 -20.87 11.67 13.63
C SER A 22 -19.85 10.85 14.44
N ASN A 23 -20.30 9.83 15.17
CA ASN A 23 -19.39 8.94 15.92
C ASN A 23 -18.46 8.13 14.99
N ILE A 24 -18.98 7.65 13.86
CA ILE A 24 -18.17 6.94 12.85
C ILE A 24 -17.15 7.87 12.23
N ASP A 25 -17.56 9.09 11.87
CA ASP A 25 -16.69 10.08 11.24
C ASP A 25 -15.58 10.54 12.20
N GLN A 26 -15.90 10.79 13.48
CA GLN A 26 -14.89 11.07 14.51
C GLN A 26 -13.91 9.92 14.70
N LYS A 27 -14.39 8.67 14.66
CA LYS A 27 -13.52 7.49 14.78
C LYS A 27 -12.61 7.34 13.57
N LYS A 28 -13.13 7.58 12.36
CA LYS A 28 -12.34 7.62 11.13
C LYS A 28 -11.28 8.70 11.20
N GLU A 29 -11.64 9.91 11.59
CA GLU A 29 -10.71 11.04 11.69
C GLU A 29 -9.59 10.78 12.69
N LYS A 30 -9.92 10.20 13.85
CA LYS A 30 -8.90 9.78 14.82
C LYS A 30 -7.96 8.72 14.26
N ASN A 31 -8.49 7.73 13.54
CA ASN A 31 -7.68 6.68 12.92
C ASN A 31 -6.77 7.25 11.82
N LYS A 32 -7.31 8.16 11.01
CA LYS A 32 -6.59 8.92 10.00
C LYS A 32 -5.39 9.65 10.58
N GLN A 33 -5.59 10.43 11.64
CA GLN A 33 -4.50 11.14 12.31
C GLN A 33 -3.45 10.19 12.89
N MET A 34 -3.87 9.04 13.44
CA MET A 34 -2.93 8.03 13.95
C MET A 34 -2.03 7.46 12.86
N ILE A 35 -2.59 7.19 11.67
CA ILE A 35 -1.84 6.72 10.50
C ILE A 35 -0.84 7.79 10.05
N LEU A 36 -1.28 9.05 9.91
CA LEU A 36 -0.40 10.15 9.51
C LEU A 36 0.77 10.33 10.48
N ASN A 37 0.48 10.36 11.78
CA ASN A 37 1.51 10.45 12.81
C ASN A 37 2.49 9.28 12.73
N ALA A 38 1.99 8.07 12.53
CA ALA A 38 2.80 6.86 12.38
C ALA A 38 3.75 6.93 11.17
N ILE A 39 3.29 7.47 10.04
CA ILE A 39 4.08 7.67 8.81
C ILE A 39 5.17 8.72 9.02
N ILE A 40 4.81 9.86 9.64
CA ILE A 40 5.74 10.95 9.95
C ILE A 40 6.82 10.48 10.93
N GLU A 41 6.43 9.77 11.99
CA GLU A 41 7.35 9.21 12.99
C GLU A 41 8.36 8.25 12.38
N ARG A 42 7.91 7.40 11.45
CA ARG A 42 8.75 6.46 10.69
C ARG A 42 9.59 7.14 9.60
N LYS A 43 9.40 8.43 9.34
CA LYS A 43 10.11 9.22 8.30
C LYS A 43 9.96 8.64 6.90
N ILE A 44 8.77 8.14 6.58
CA ILE A 44 8.46 7.59 5.26
C ILE A 44 8.34 8.76 4.27
N ARG A 45 9.09 8.67 3.16
CA ARG A 45 9.03 9.68 2.09
C ARG A 45 7.82 9.44 1.21
N ILE A 46 6.94 10.44 1.11
CA ILE A 46 5.75 10.40 0.25
C ILE A 46 5.98 11.26 -0.99
N SER A 47 5.60 10.73 -2.15
CA SER A 47 5.69 11.43 -3.42
C SER A 47 4.85 12.71 -3.38
N LYS A 48 5.40 13.82 -3.89
CA LYS A 48 4.77 15.16 -3.92
C LYS A 48 4.55 15.82 -2.54
N CYS A 49 5.11 15.28 -1.46
CA CYS A 49 5.18 15.94 -0.16
C CYS A 49 6.62 16.34 0.12
N GLU A 50 6.88 17.63 0.32
CA GLU A 50 8.22 18.11 0.68
C GLU A 50 8.43 18.11 2.19
N ASN A 51 7.37 18.42 2.95
CA ASN A 51 7.41 18.44 4.41
C ASN A 51 6.37 17.50 5.02
N ALA A 52 6.57 17.15 6.30
CA ALA A 52 5.62 16.33 7.07
C ALA A 52 4.23 16.98 7.17
N ASP A 53 4.18 18.32 7.17
CA ASP A 53 2.95 19.10 7.23
C ASP A 53 2.15 19.05 5.91
N ASP A 54 2.78 18.63 4.80
CA ASP A 54 2.13 18.50 3.48
C ASP A 54 1.50 17.12 3.27
N ILE A 55 1.64 16.20 4.23
CA ILE A 55 1.15 14.84 4.11
C ILE A 55 -0.33 14.82 4.48
N ASP A 56 -1.18 14.71 3.46
CA ASP A 56 -2.60 14.39 3.60
C ASP A 56 -2.89 12.95 3.15
N LEU A 57 -3.93 12.36 3.73
CA LEU A 57 -4.38 11.01 3.39
C LEU A 57 -4.92 10.90 1.96
N SER A 58 -5.34 12.00 1.34
CA SER A 58 -5.65 12.02 -0.09
C SER A 58 -4.45 11.59 -0.95
N HIS A 59 -3.22 11.78 -0.47
CA HIS A 59 -1.99 11.32 -1.13
C HIS A 59 -1.71 9.83 -0.89
N LEU A 60 -2.45 9.20 0.01
CA LEU A 60 -2.32 7.80 0.40
C LEU A 60 -3.45 6.92 -0.16
N GLU A 61 -4.30 7.47 -1.02
CA GLU A 61 -5.35 6.73 -1.72
C GLU A 61 -4.74 5.96 -2.91
N PRO A 62 -4.85 4.61 -2.95
CA PRO A 62 -4.41 3.85 -4.09
C PRO A 62 -5.09 4.32 -5.37
N SER A 63 -4.32 4.54 -6.42
CA SER A 63 -4.85 4.95 -7.74
C SER A 63 -5.52 3.81 -8.51
N LEU A 64 -5.72 2.64 -7.88
CA LEU A 64 -6.24 1.43 -8.52
C LEU A 64 -7.79 1.36 -8.42
N PRO A 65 -8.51 1.11 -9.53
CA PRO A 65 -9.95 0.92 -9.51
C PRO A 65 -10.34 -0.24 -8.57
N GLY A 66 -11.24 0.02 -7.61
CA GLY A 66 -11.68 -1.00 -6.65
C GLY A 66 -10.70 -1.28 -5.50
N ALA A 67 -9.66 -0.45 -5.32
CA ALA A 67 -8.76 -0.48 -4.18
C ALA A 67 -9.08 0.59 -3.11
N ALA A 68 -10.25 1.24 -3.20
CA ALA A 68 -10.69 2.27 -2.26
C ALA A 68 -10.84 1.75 -0.81
N ASP A 69 -10.99 0.43 -0.65
CA ASP A 69 -11.04 -0.27 0.63
C ASP A 69 -9.67 -0.78 1.13
N ALA A 70 -8.64 -0.72 0.28
CA ALA A 70 -7.28 -1.18 0.58
C ALA A 70 -6.36 -0.01 0.98
N LEU A 71 -6.91 0.98 1.69
CA LEU A 71 -6.12 2.09 2.24
C LEU A 71 -5.14 1.58 3.30
N VAL A 72 -4.01 2.28 3.43
CA VAL A 72 -3.10 2.06 4.56
C VAL A 72 -3.89 2.14 5.87
N ASN A 73 -3.67 1.17 6.74
CA ASN A 73 -4.31 1.13 8.05
C ASN A 73 -3.29 0.91 9.16
N LEU A 74 -3.66 1.29 10.38
CA LEU A 74 -2.84 1.11 11.57
C LEU A 74 -3.59 0.19 12.53
N GLU A 75 -3.02 -0.97 12.83
CA GLU A 75 -3.58 -1.92 13.79
C GLU A 75 -2.52 -2.27 14.83
N ASN A 76 -2.82 -2.07 16.12
CA ASN A 76 -1.91 -2.33 17.23
C ASN A 76 -0.52 -1.69 17.06
N GLY A 77 -0.46 -0.50 16.45
CA GLY A 77 0.78 0.23 16.20
C GLY A 77 1.56 -0.22 14.96
N ILE A 78 1.07 -1.22 14.22
CA ILE A 78 1.68 -1.76 13.00
C ILE A 78 0.94 -1.18 11.79
N LEU A 79 1.66 -0.52 10.88
CA LEU A 79 1.07 -0.10 9.61
C LEU A 79 0.90 -1.32 8.69
N LYS A 80 -0.26 -1.42 8.05
CA LYS A 80 -0.51 -2.38 6.98
C LYS A 80 -0.69 -1.64 5.68
N TRP A 81 0.14 -1.99 4.71
CA TRP A 81 0.24 -1.32 3.42
C TRP A 81 -0.45 -2.14 2.33
N PRO A 82 -1.21 -1.50 1.42
CA PRO A 82 -1.44 -2.09 0.11
C PRO A 82 -0.11 -2.16 -0.64
N VAL A 83 0.25 -3.31 -1.22
CA VAL A 83 1.53 -3.51 -1.93
C VAL A 83 1.28 -4.04 -3.33
N LEU A 84 2.04 -3.53 -4.30
CA LEU A 84 2.05 -4.00 -5.67
C LEU A 84 3.31 -4.79 -5.97
N PHE A 85 3.14 -5.97 -6.56
CA PHE A 85 4.21 -6.74 -7.19
C PHE A 85 3.97 -6.74 -8.69
N LEU A 86 4.89 -6.13 -9.44
CA LEU A 86 4.83 -5.92 -10.87
C LEU A 86 5.73 -6.95 -11.55
N TYR A 87 5.22 -7.65 -12.57
CA TYR A 87 5.96 -8.63 -13.34
C TYR A 87 6.05 -8.17 -14.80
N PRO A 88 7.09 -7.38 -15.18
CA PRO A 88 7.16 -6.76 -16.50
C PRO A 88 7.15 -7.74 -17.67
N GLU A 89 7.69 -8.96 -17.48
CA GLU A 89 7.76 -10.00 -18.52
C GLU A 89 6.36 -10.36 -19.05
N TYR A 90 5.41 -10.56 -18.14
CA TYR A 90 4.05 -11.02 -18.42
C TYR A 90 3.01 -9.91 -18.36
N GLN A 91 3.43 -8.67 -18.08
CA GLN A 91 2.54 -7.53 -17.80
C GLN A 91 1.52 -7.85 -16.70
N MET A 92 1.91 -8.70 -15.76
CA MET A 92 1.07 -9.10 -14.63
C MET A 92 1.33 -8.19 -13.44
N THR A 93 0.33 -8.08 -12.57
CA THR A 93 0.43 -7.33 -11.32
C THR A 93 -0.36 -8.04 -10.25
N ASP A 94 0.30 -8.37 -9.14
CA ASP A 94 -0.37 -8.82 -7.93
C ASP A 94 -0.58 -7.64 -6.98
N PHE A 95 -1.76 -7.59 -6.38
CA PHE A 95 -2.15 -6.57 -5.41
C PHE A 95 -2.43 -7.20 -4.05
N VAL A 96 -1.50 -7.02 -3.12
CA VAL A 96 -1.64 -7.46 -1.73
C VAL A 96 -2.26 -6.33 -0.93
N ARG A 97 -3.52 -6.50 -0.50
CA ARG A 97 -4.31 -5.43 0.14
C ARG A 97 -3.77 -4.98 1.51
N HIS A 98 -3.20 -5.89 2.28
CA HIS A 98 -2.85 -5.65 3.68
C HIS A 98 -1.54 -6.36 4.06
N CYS A 99 -0.41 -5.78 3.67
CA CYS A 99 0.91 -6.25 4.08
C CYS A 99 1.37 -5.55 5.37
N PRO A 100 1.53 -6.27 6.49
CA PRO A 100 2.06 -5.68 7.72
C PRO A 100 3.51 -5.23 7.52
N GLU A 101 3.85 -4.05 8.01
CA GLU A 101 5.20 -3.50 7.85
C GLU A 101 6.27 -4.32 8.60
N ASN A 102 5.90 -5.07 9.63
CA ASN A 102 6.80 -5.90 10.43
C ASN A 102 6.96 -7.33 9.88
N VAL A 103 6.54 -7.57 8.63
CA VAL A 103 6.67 -8.87 7.95
C VAL A 103 7.68 -8.74 6.82
N ALA A 104 8.52 -9.76 6.66
CA ALA A 104 9.49 -9.82 5.57
C ALA A 104 8.78 -9.85 4.21
N LEU A 105 9.35 -9.16 3.21
CA LEU A 105 8.77 -9.12 1.87
C LEU A 105 8.70 -10.53 1.24
N SER A 106 9.67 -11.40 1.55
CA SER A 106 9.69 -12.80 1.11
C SER A 106 8.47 -13.58 1.56
N CYS A 107 7.95 -13.35 2.78
CA CYS A 107 6.75 -14.05 3.27
C CYS A 107 5.49 -13.69 2.47
N GLN A 108 5.45 -12.50 1.84
CA GLN A 108 4.36 -12.16 0.93
C GLN A 108 4.55 -12.82 -0.43
N LEU A 109 5.77 -12.80 -0.96
CA LEU A 109 6.11 -13.44 -2.24
C LEU A 109 5.89 -14.95 -2.21
N GLU A 110 6.19 -15.61 -1.10
CA GLU A 110 5.91 -17.05 -0.89
C GLU A 110 4.42 -17.40 -0.98
N GLN A 111 3.52 -16.45 -0.69
CA GLN A 111 2.08 -16.65 -0.85
C GLN A 111 1.61 -16.44 -2.29
N LEU A 112 2.38 -15.70 -3.10
CA LEU A 112 2.08 -15.43 -4.51
C LEU A 112 2.64 -16.52 -5.44
N PHE A 113 3.68 -17.24 -5.01
CA PHE A 113 4.30 -18.30 -5.78
C PHE A 113 3.88 -19.71 -5.34
N PRO A 114 3.79 -20.69 -6.27
CA PRO A 114 3.97 -20.52 -7.71
C PRO A 114 2.80 -19.74 -8.33
N ALA A 115 3.12 -18.81 -9.23
CA ALA A 115 2.09 -18.01 -9.87
C ALA A 115 1.41 -18.84 -10.99
N PRO A 116 0.08 -18.81 -11.13
CA PRO A 116 -0.64 -19.64 -12.10
C PRO A 116 -0.32 -19.28 -13.56
N TRP A 117 0.21 -18.07 -13.81
CA TRP A 117 0.63 -17.58 -15.12
C TRP A 117 2.10 -17.90 -15.44
N ASP A 118 2.87 -18.42 -14.49
CA ASP A 118 4.29 -18.76 -14.65
C ASP A 118 4.46 -20.23 -15.09
N GLU A 119 4.10 -20.53 -16.34
CA GLU A 119 4.17 -21.88 -16.90
C GLU A 119 5.59 -22.47 -16.89
N GLU A 120 6.61 -21.62 -17.04
CA GLU A 120 8.02 -21.99 -17.04
C GLU A 120 8.62 -22.09 -15.62
N ASN A 121 7.82 -21.77 -14.59
CA ASN A 121 8.18 -21.85 -13.18
C ASN A 121 9.48 -21.06 -12.86
N LYS A 122 9.63 -19.88 -13.46
CA LYS A 122 10.81 -18.99 -13.32
C LYS A 122 10.78 -18.17 -12.02
N TYR A 123 9.60 -17.90 -11.48
CA TYR A 123 9.37 -17.00 -10.36
C TYR A 123 9.28 -17.77 -9.04
N HIS A 124 10.42 -17.88 -8.36
CA HIS A 124 10.53 -18.38 -6.99
C HIS A 124 11.31 -17.39 -6.13
N CYS A 125 11.04 -17.37 -4.82
CA CYS A 125 11.75 -16.51 -3.87
C CYS A 125 13.28 -16.65 -3.93
N GLU A 126 13.80 -17.81 -4.34
CA GLU A 126 15.24 -18.06 -4.47
C GLU A 126 15.82 -17.58 -5.81
N THR A 127 15.00 -17.54 -6.86
CA THR A 127 15.40 -17.29 -8.24
C THR A 127 15.06 -15.89 -8.73
N ILE A 128 14.32 -15.08 -7.97
CA ILE A 128 14.00 -13.70 -8.34
C ILE A 128 14.95 -12.67 -7.75
N ASN A 129 15.02 -11.52 -8.39
CA ASN A 129 15.39 -10.26 -7.78
C ASN A 129 14.17 -9.35 -7.71
N VAL A 130 14.14 -8.53 -6.67
CA VAL A 130 13.08 -7.56 -6.44
C VAL A 130 13.68 -6.16 -6.45
N TYR A 131 13.02 -5.23 -7.11
CA TYR A 131 13.47 -3.85 -7.26
C TYR A 131 12.36 -2.87 -6.88
N PHE A 132 12.71 -1.68 -6.45
CA PHE A 132 11.81 -0.53 -6.50
C PHE A 132 12.41 0.55 -7.40
N GLU A 133 11.55 1.40 -7.99
CA GLU A 133 12.01 2.59 -8.70
C GLU A 133 12.14 3.75 -7.70
N GLY A 134 13.35 4.26 -7.53
CA GLY A 134 13.63 5.37 -6.62
C GLY A 134 13.15 6.71 -7.16
N TYR A 135 13.13 7.73 -6.30
CA TYR A 135 12.88 9.12 -6.75
C TYR A 135 13.96 9.65 -7.70
N ASP A 136 15.14 9.02 -7.72
CA ASP A 136 16.24 9.26 -8.66
C ASP A 136 15.99 8.61 -10.04
N LYS A 137 14.83 7.98 -10.25
CA LYS A 137 14.45 7.29 -11.49
C LYS A 137 15.34 6.11 -11.81
N LEU A 138 15.99 5.51 -10.82
CA LEU A 138 16.81 4.31 -10.98
C LEU A 138 16.19 3.11 -10.26
N PRO A 139 16.45 1.89 -10.74
CA PRO A 139 16.02 0.67 -10.08
C PRO A 139 16.97 0.35 -8.91
N HIS A 140 16.42 0.13 -7.73
CA HIS A 140 17.17 -0.24 -6.53
C HIS A 140 16.81 -1.65 -6.09
N ILE A 141 17.81 -2.51 -5.94
CA ILE A 141 17.61 -3.91 -5.53
C ILE A 141 17.20 -4.00 -4.06
N VAL A 142 16.28 -4.92 -3.77
CA VAL A 142 15.68 -5.15 -2.45
C VAL A 142 16.18 -6.46 -1.86
N ASP A 143 16.61 -6.43 -0.60
CA ASP A 143 16.76 -7.63 0.23
C ASP A 143 15.39 -8.07 0.74
N THR A 144 14.80 -9.09 0.10
CA THR A 144 13.44 -9.57 0.38
C THR A 144 13.29 -10.17 1.78
N LYS A 145 14.40 -10.50 2.47
CA LYS A 145 14.36 -11.01 3.85
C LYS A 145 14.11 -9.91 4.88
N LYS A 146 14.17 -8.64 4.47
CA LYS A 146 13.87 -7.49 5.34
C LYS A 146 12.38 -7.25 5.43
N GLU A 147 11.97 -6.76 6.60
CA GLU A 147 10.62 -6.30 6.88
C GLU A 147 10.23 -5.14 5.95
N LEU A 148 8.97 -5.11 5.49
CA LEU A 148 8.49 -4.07 4.59
C LEU A 148 8.71 -2.65 5.16
N GLY A 149 8.53 -2.47 6.48
CA GLY A 149 8.74 -1.21 7.18
C GLY A 149 10.18 -0.71 7.06
N PHE A 150 11.16 -1.61 7.03
CA PHE A 150 12.56 -1.26 6.77
C PHE A 150 12.79 -0.85 5.31
N LEU A 151 12.09 -1.49 4.36
CA LEU A 151 12.24 -1.21 2.93
C LEU A 151 11.67 0.16 2.54
N VAL A 152 10.49 0.52 3.06
CA VAL A 152 9.81 1.79 2.71
C VAL A 152 10.49 3.04 3.27
N VAL A 153 11.44 2.88 4.20
CA VAL A 153 12.28 3.97 4.73
C VAL A 153 13.69 3.99 4.14
N GLN A 154 14.00 3.08 3.21
CA GLN A 154 15.32 3.06 2.59
C GLN A 154 15.59 4.33 1.78
N LYS A 155 16.87 4.63 1.64
CA LYS A 155 17.34 5.70 0.75
C LYS A 155 16.77 5.46 -0.66
N TYR A 156 16.35 6.53 -1.31
CA TYR A 156 15.70 6.53 -2.63
C TYR A 156 14.26 6.06 -2.69
N PHE A 157 13.77 5.32 -1.69
CA PHE A 157 12.38 4.89 -1.68
C PHE A 157 11.44 6.10 -1.61
N GLU A 158 10.41 6.08 -2.46
CA GLU A 158 9.35 7.09 -2.48
C GLU A 158 8.01 6.39 -2.57
N LEU A 159 7.17 6.61 -1.55
CA LEU A 159 5.82 6.07 -1.50
C LEU A 159 4.91 6.87 -2.43
N LYS A 160 4.38 6.22 -3.47
CA LYS A 160 3.46 6.82 -4.44
C LYS A 160 2.04 6.33 -4.16
N ALA A 161 1.08 7.25 -4.02
CA ALA A 161 -0.34 6.92 -3.83
C ALA A 161 -0.60 5.89 -2.71
N GLY A 162 0.12 6.02 -1.58
CA GLY A 162 -0.01 5.14 -0.42
C GLY A 162 0.34 3.66 -0.64
N THR A 163 0.96 3.31 -1.77
CA THR A 163 1.12 1.92 -2.21
C THR A 163 2.60 1.64 -2.56
N PRO A 164 3.37 0.93 -1.71
CA PRO A 164 4.67 0.41 -2.12
C PRO A 164 4.55 -0.46 -3.36
N ALA A 165 5.42 -0.24 -4.35
CA ALA A 165 5.43 -0.99 -5.60
C ALA A 165 6.82 -1.57 -5.83
N PHE A 166 6.86 -2.86 -6.16
CA PHE A 166 8.07 -3.62 -6.39
C PHE A 166 8.02 -4.34 -7.73
N PHE A 167 9.08 -4.23 -8.52
CA PHE A 167 9.30 -5.03 -9.72
C PHE A 167 9.92 -6.36 -9.34
N VAL A 168 9.35 -7.45 -9.83
CA VAL A 168 9.83 -8.81 -9.58
C VAL A 168 10.28 -9.39 -10.90
N LEU A 169 11.54 -9.84 -10.95
CA LEU A 169 12.20 -10.31 -12.17
C LEU A 169 12.99 -11.58 -11.88
N PRO A 170 13.00 -12.59 -12.77
CA PRO A 170 13.84 -13.76 -12.62
C PRO A 170 15.31 -13.37 -12.78
N ARG A 171 16.12 -13.68 -11.78
CA ARG A 171 17.53 -13.29 -11.67
C ARG A 171 18.35 -13.86 -12.83
N GLY A 172 19.18 -13.02 -13.43
CA GLY A 172 20.12 -13.37 -14.50
C GLY A 172 19.47 -13.60 -15.86
N THR A 173 18.18 -13.30 -16.02
CA THR A 173 17.47 -13.54 -17.28
C THR A 173 17.55 -12.35 -18.24
N ALA A 174 17.22 -12.60 -19.51
CA ALA A 174 17.17 -11.55 -20.52
C ALA A 174 16.16 -10.44 -20.20
N ILE A 175 15.06 -10.77 -19.51
CA ILE A 175 14.07 -9.77 -19.10
C ILE A 175 14.60 -8.86 -17.99
N GLU A 176 15.31 -9.40 -17.00
CA GLU A 176 15.95 -8.59 -15.96
C GLU A 176 16.97 -7.63 -16.58
N LYS A 177 17.81 -8.15 -17.48
CA LYS A 177 18.79 -7.32 -18.20
C LYS A 177 18.12 -6.19 -18.98
N ARG A 178 17.07 -6.49 -19.76
CA ARG A 178 16.31 -5.48 -20.52
C ARG A 178 15.64 -4.45 -19.62
N PHE A 179 15.13 -4.88 -18.47
CA PHE A 179 14.56 -3.98 -17.47
C PHE A 179 15.61 -3.00 -16.96
N LEU A 180 16.79 -3.47 -16.55
CA LEU A 180 17.88 -2.61 -16.08
C LEU A 180 18.38 -1.65 -17.18
N GLU A 181 18.49 -2.13 -18.42
CA GLU A 181 18.87 -1.32 -19.59
C GLU A 181 17.88 -0.20 -19.91
N SER A 182 16.60 -0.33 -19.53
CA SER A 182 15.61 0.74 -19.75
C SER A 182 15.80 1.98 -18.85
N TYR A 183 16.73 1.92 -17.90
CA TYR A 183 17.08 3.02 -16.99
C TYR A 183 18.41 3.69 -17.33
N ILE A 184 19.06 3.28 -18.43
CA ILE A 184 20.32 3.84 -18.94
C ILE A 184 20.01 4.72 -20.15
#